data_AF-A0A6A6A784-F1
#
_entry.id   AF-A0A6A6A784-F1
#
_cell.length_a   1.000
_cell.length_b   1.000
_cell.length_c   1.000
_cell.angle_alpha   90.00
_cell.angle_beta   90.00
_cell.angle_gamma   90.00
#
_symmetry.space_group_name_H-M   'P 1'
#
loop_
_entity.id
_entity.type
_entity.pdbx_description
1 polymer ?
#
loop_
_entity_poly.entity_id
_entity_poly.type
_entity_poly.pdbx_seq_one_letter_code
_entity_poly.pdbx_strand_id
1 'polypeptide(L)'
;MSSTAPQDFGQPFVLEDYIPIQQPVTTTSPALCAVCHKPASHQRCSKCKSINYCSNTCQTTDWPAHKILCAPFLRSHVTRPGPTFRRALLFPEHNAKPKFIWLEYGTNDGRPLDMPAYFPSTPPQEIKTIAFHNRFLPYWIQVSYDSNASSRVLQDNAGLQDVRGGVVVLAYDLDVGLSGPALDVGPGVLGPVREYFALRRGYRGPVFVEQPQERYEEGVWREFMKGGG
;
A
#
# COMPACT_ATOMS: atom_id res chain seq x y z
N MET A 1 -0.59 15.14 -16.73
CA MET A 1 -0.49 16.60 -16.53
C MET A 1 0.71 16.85 -15.62
N SER A 2 1.33 18.02 -15.71
CA SER A 2 2.40 18.42 -14.80
C SER A 2 1.88 19.46 -13.82
N SER A 3 2.34 19.42 -12.57
CA SER A 3 1.93 20.36 -11.54
C SER A 3 3.07 20.65 -10.58
N THR A 4 3.16 21.90 -10.15
CA THR A 4 4.13 22.40 -9.17
C THR A 4 3.59 22.41 -7.75
N ALA A 5 2.29 22.10 -7.54
CA ALA A 5 1.73 22.09 -6.20
C ALA A 5 2.45 21.04 -5.33
N PRO A 6 2.70 21.30 -4.04
CA PRO A 6 3.08 20.23 -3.12
C PRO A 6 2.04 19.11 -3.14
N GLN A 7 2.46 17.87 -2.89
CA GLN A 7 1.55 16.79 -2.54
C GLN A 7 1.80 16.38 -1.10
N ASP A 8 0.74 16.43 -0.31
CA ASP A 8 0.75 15.91 1.04
C ASP A 8 -0.44 14.98 1.18
N PHE A 9 -0.14 13.70 1.35
CA PHE A 9 -1.17 12.71 1.68
C PHE A 9 -1.48 12.72 3.19
N GLY A 10 -1.08 13.76 3.91
CA GLY A 10 -1.31 13.95 5.34
C GLY A 10 -0.48 13.02 6.20
N GLN A 11 -0.76 13.06 7.51
CA GLN A 11 -0.31 12.00 8.41
C GLN A 11 -1.06 10.70 8.07
N PRO A 12 -0.56 9.52 8.49
CA PRO A 12 -1.33 8.29 8.51
C PRO A 12 -2.68 8.60 9.14
N PHE A 13 -3.66 8.81 8.31
CA PHE A 13 -5.03 8.83 8.75
C PHE A 13 -5.28 7.40 9.10
N VAL A 14 -5.15 7.12 10.38
CA VAL A 14 -5.51 5.86 10.97
C VAL A 14 -6.98 5.71 10.61
N LEU A 15 -7.25 4.90 9.58
CA LEU A 15 -8.59 4.38 9.29
C LEU A 15 -9.06 3.45 10.45
N GLU A 16 -8.44 3.53 11.62
CA GLU A 16 -8.46 2.57 12.72
C GLU A 16 -8.26 3.22 14.12
N ASP A 17 -8.16 4.56 14.29
CA ASP A 17 -7.66 5.13 15.56
C ASP A 17 -8.58 4.93 16.79
N TYR A 18 -9.76 4.32 16.67
CA TYR A 18 -10.59 4.05 17.85
C TYR A 18 -11.28 2.69 17.92
N ILE A 19 -10.92 1.74 17.06
CA ILE A 19 -11.39 0.37 17.25
C ILE A 19 -10.20 -0.55 17.02
N PRO A 20 -9.77 -1.36 18.01
CA PRO A 20 -8.96 -2.53 17.71
C PRO A 20 -9.83 -3.40 16.79
N ILE A 21 -9.67 -3.23 15.47
CA ILE A 21 -10.19 -4.20 14.53
C ILE A 21 -9.44 -5.46 14.91
N GLN A 22 -10.14 -6.41 15.55
CA GLN A 22 -9.65 -7.77 15.65
C GLN A 22 -9.41 -8.19 14.22
N GLN A 23 -8.14 -8.15 13.81
CA GLN A 23 -7.77 -8.49 12.46
C GLN A 23 -8.18 -9.94 12.29
N PRO A 24 -9.04 -10.27 11.30
CA PRO A 24 -9.36 -11.65 11.03
C PRO A 24 -8.16 -12.42 10.45
N VAL A 25 -6.99 -11.78 10.28
CA VAL A 25 -5.81 -12.34 9.62
C VAL A 25 -4.58 -12.22 10.52
N THR A 26 -4.49 -13.06 11.54
CA THR A 26 -3.19 -13.42 12.13
C THR A 26 -2.40 -14.29 11.14
N THR A 27 -1.09 -14.45 11.34
CA THR A 27 -0.28 -15.44 10.57
C THR A 27 -0.82 -16.87 10.67
N THR A 28 -1.65 -17.16 11.67
CA THR A 28 -2.33 -18.44 11.92
C THR A 28 -3.73 -18.53 11.31
N SER A 29 -4.29 -17.43 10.80
CA SER A 29 -5.63 -17.38 10.23
C SER A 29 -5.67 -17.90 8.79
N PRO A 30 -6.81 -18.45 8.33
CA PRO A 30 -6.94 -18.90 6.95
C PRO A 30 -6.73 -17.74 5.97
N ALA A 31 -6.02 -18.01 4.87
CA ALA A 31 -5.77 -17.00 3.85
C ALA A 31 -7.09 -16.45 3.30
N LEU A 32 -7.17 -15.13 3.10
CA LEU A 32 -8.36 -14.48 2.55
C LEU A 32 -8.30 -14.37 1.03
N CYS A 33 -9.48 -14.30 0.40
CA CYS A 33 -9.61 -13.99 -1.01
C CYS A 33 -9.18 -12.55 -1.28
N ALA A 34 -8.28 -12.34 -2.24
CA ALA A 34 -7.80 -11.01 -2.62
C ALA A 34 -8.86 -10.08 -3.28
N VAL A 35 -10.07 -10.59 -3.54
CA VAL A 35 -11.16 -9.84 -4.19
C VAL A 35 -12.31 -9.57 -3.24
N CYS A 36 -12.84 -10.60 -2.59
CA CYS A 36 -14.02 -10.48 -1.73
C CYS A 36 -13.75 -10.68 -0.24
N HIS A 37 -12.50 -10.91 0.14
CA HIS A 37 -12.03 -11.07 1.52
C HIS A 37 -12.69 -12.19 2.34
N LYS A 38 -13.53 -13.03 1.74
CA LYS A 38 -14.00 -14.28 2.34
C LYS A 38 -12.82 -15.24 2.50
N PRO A 39 -12.85 -16.17 3.48
CA PRO A 39 -11.86 -17.22 3.60
C PRO A 39 -11.65 -17.92 2.26
N ALA A 40 -10.40 -18.04 1.82
CA ALA A 40 -10.07 -18.71 0.59
C ALA A 40 -10.29 -20.22 0.78
N SER A 41 -11.31 -20.75 0.10
CA SER A 41 -11.64 -22.18 0.09
C SER A 41 -11.04 -22.92 -1.12
N HIS A 42 -10.40 -22.21 -2.07
CA HIS A 42 -9.87 -22.75 -3.32
C HIS A 42 -8.50 -22.15 -3.72
N GLN A 43 -7.92 -22.63 -4.83
CA GLN A 43 -6.51 -22.54 -5.19
C GLN A 43 -5.91 -21.12 -5.17
N ARG A 44 -4.75 -20.99 -4.51
CA ARG A 44 -3.77 -19.94 -4.80
C ARG A 44 -3.43 -19.91 -6.27
N CYS A 45 -3.06 -18.74 -6.81
CA CYS A 45 -2.63 -18.64 -8.20
C CYS A 45 -1.59 -19.72 -8.52
N SER A 46 -1.90 -20.59 -9.49
CA SER A 46 -1.08 -21.77 -9.79
C SER A 46 0.35 -21.41 -10.23
N LYS A 47 0.53 -20.21 -10.79
CA LYS A 47 1.83 -19.68 -11.22
C LYS A 47 2.64 -19.15 -10.04
N CYS A 48 2.18 -18.06 -9.39
CA CYS A 48 2.98 -17.37 -8.38
C CYS A 48 2.83 -17.94 -6.96
N LYS A 49 1.75 -18.67 -6.67
CA LYS A 49 1.42 -19.25 -5.36
C LYS A 49 1.37 -18.24 -4.20
N SER A 50 1.33 -16.94 -4.49
CA SER A 50 1.48 -15.83 -3.53
C SER A 50 0.20 -15.01 -3.32
N ILE A 51 -0.92 -15.42 -3.92
CA ILE A 51 -2.22 -14.77 -3.78
C ILE A 51 -3.32 -15.85 -3.77
N ASN A 52 -4.38 -15.63 -3.00
CA ASN A 52 -5.43 -16.62 -2.72
C ASN A 52 -6.81 -16.13 -3.18
N TYR A 53 -7.67 -17.07 -3.59
CA TYR A 53 -9.03 -16.78 -4.06
C TYR A 53 -10.02 -17.80 -3.51
N CYS A 54 -11.25 -17.37 -3.24
CA CYS A 54 -12.32 -18.30 -2.84
C CYS A 54 -12.96 -19.03 -4.04
N SER A 55 -12.75 -18.55 -5.28
CA SER A 55 -13.35 -19.10 -6.49
C SER A 55 -12.57 -18.72 -7.76
N ASN A 56 -12.78 -19.48 -8.83
CA ASN A 56 -12.26 -19.14 -10.16
C ASN A 56 -12.80 -17.79 -10.68
N THR A 57 -14.03 -17.44 -10.31
CA THR A 57 -14.64 -16.14 -10.65
C THR A 57 -13.84 -14.98 -10.04
N CYS A 58 -13.49 -15.06 -8.76
CA CYS A 58 -12.64 -14.05 -8.12
C CYS A 58 -11.26 -13.99 -8.79
N GLN A 59 -10.63 -15.14 -9.07
CA GLN A 59 -9.34 -15.16 -9.77
C GLN A 59 -9.42 -14.50 -11.17
N THR A 60 -10.47 -14.79 -11.94
CA THR A 60 -10.67 -14.24 -13.28
C THR A 60 -10.92 -12.73 -13.22
N THR A 61 -11.67 -12.28 -12.21
CA THR A 61 -11.95 -10.86 -11.96
C THR A 61 -10.67 -10.08 -11.62
N ASP A 62 -9.80 -10.65 -10.78
CA ASP A 62 -8.52 -10.02 -10.39
C ASP A 62 -7.45 -10.11 -11.50
N TRP A 63 -7.57 -11.08 -12.42
CA TRP A 63 -6.53 -11.38 -13.41
C TRP A 63 -5.97 -10.16 -14.17
N PRO A 64 -6.78 -9.17 -14.64
CA PRO A 64 -6.25 -7.98 -15.30
C PRO A 64 -5.26 -7.19 -14.44
N ALA A 65 -5.49 -7.10 -13.13
CA ALA A 65 -4.59 -6.46 -12.18
C ALA A 65 -3.46 -7.41 -11.77
N HIS A 66 -3.81 -8.64 -11.36
CA HIS A 66 -2.86 -9.64 -10.89
C HIS A 66 -1.75 -9.95 -11.88
N LYS A 67 -2.09 -10.11 -13.18
CA LYS A 67 -1.13 -10.48 -14.23
C LYS A 67 0.02 -9.50 -14.38
N ILE A 68 -0.19 -8.23 -13.99
CA ILE A 68 0.83 -7.18 -14.00
C ILE A 68 2.01 -7.58 -13.11
N LEU A 69 1.74 -8.18 -11.95
CA LEU A 69 2.75 -8.56 -10.96
C LEU A 69 3.01 -10.06 -10.88
N CYS A 70 2.12 -10.91 -11.39
CA CYS A 70 2.26 -12.37 -11.30
C CYS A 70 3.58 -12.89 -11.88
N ALA A 71 3.90 -12.54 -13.13
CA ALA A 71 5.14 -13.00 -13.77
C ALA A 71 6.39 -12.25 -13.28
N PRO A 72 6.36 -10.91 -13.06
CA PRO A 72 7.47 -10.22 -12.41
C PRO A 72 7.81 -10.74 -11.01
N PHE A 73 6.81 -11.15 -10.22
CA PHE A 73 7.03 -11.71 -8.89
C PHE A 73 7.91 -12.97 -8.94
N LEU A 74 7.58 -13.90 -9.84
CA LEU A 74 8.35 -15.13 -10.03
C LEU A 74 9.80 -14.83 -10.40
N ARG A 75 10.02 -13.88 -11.31
CA ARG A 75 11.37 -13.45 -11.69
C ARG A 75 12.12 -12.79 -10.53
N SER A 76 11.45 -11.92 -9.79
CA SER A 76 12.06 -11.22 -8.65
C SER A 76 12.65 -12.22 -7.66
N HIS A 77 11.91 -13.28 -7.31
CA HIS A 77 12.31 -14.26 -6.31
C HIS A 77 13.67 -14.91 -6.61
N VAL A 78 14.00 -15.10 -7.89
CA VAL A 78 15.28 -15.71 -8.32
C VAL A 78 16.43 -14.71 -8.35
N THR A 79 16.12 -13.41 -8.33
CA THR A 79 17.08 -12.31 -8.48
C THR A 79 17.40 -11.57 -7.19
N ARG A 80 17.07 -12.16 -6.02
CA ARG A 80 17.39 -11.53 -4.73
C ARG A 80 18.91 -11.35 -4.60
N PRO A 81 19.43 -10.13 -4.40
CA PRO A 81 20.87 -9.90 -4.32
C PRO A 81 21.53 -10.52 -3.07
N GLY A 82 20.83 -10.54 -1.94
CA GLY A 82 21.36 -11.07 -0.68
C GLY A 82 20.29 -11.18 0.42
N PRO A 83 20.64 -11.73 1.60
CA PRO A 83 19.70 -11.98 2.69
C PRO A 83 19.19 -10.71 3.39
N THR A 84 19.93 -9.60 3.28
CA THR A 84 19.57 -8.27 3.80
C THR A 84 18.54 -7.54 2.94
N PHE A 85 18.24 -8.05 1.75
CA PHE A 85 17.33 -7.40 0.82
C PHE A 85 15.88 -7.83 1.06
N ARG A 86 14.97 -6.86 0.93
CA ARG A 86 13.52 -7.09 0.94
C ARG A 86 12.89 -6.53 -0.31
N ARG A 87 11.93 -7.29 -0.84
CA ARG A 87 11.23 -6.90 -2.06
C ARG A 87 10.22 -5.79 -1.76
N ALA A 88 10.31 -4.72 -2.52
CA ALA A 88 9.36 -3.61 -2.51
C ALA A 88 8.67 -3.48 -3.87
N LEU A 89 7.62 -2.67 -3.94
CA LEU A 89 6.91 -2.37 -5.17
C LEU A 89 7.11 -0.90 -5.55
N LEU A 90 7.76 -0.66 -6.68
CA LEU A 90 7.95 0.67 -7.27
C LEU A 90 6.87 0.95 -8.30
N PHE A 91 6.18 2.08 -8.17
CA PHE A 91 5.42 2.71 -9.24
C PHE A 91 6.29 3.82 -9.84
N PRO A 92 6.99 3.55 -10.96
CA PRO A 92 7.82 4.56 -11.60
C PRO A 92 6.97 5.69 -12.18
N GLU A 93 7.49 6.91 -12.17
CA GLU A 93 6.78 8.11 -12.65
C GLU A 93 6.26 7.95 -14.10
N HIS A 94 7.14 7.56 -15.02
CA HIS A 94 6.83 7.53 -16.46
C HIS A 94 6.42 6.15 -16.99
N ASN A 95 6.08 5.19 -16.12
CA ASN A 95 5.69 3.85 -16.59
C ASN A 95 4.50 3.29 -15.80
N ALA A 96 3.44 2.99 -16.52
CA ALA A 96 2.17 2.53 -15.94
C ALA A 96 2.27 1.17 -15.23
N LYS A 97 3.30 0.38 -15.52
CA LYS A 97 3.49 -0.93 -14.91
C LYS A 97 4.41 -0.81 -13.68
N PRO A 98 3.91 -1.15 -12.47
CA PRO A 98 4.76 -1.23 -11.31
C PRO A 98 5.79 -2.35 -11.44
N LYS A 99 6.91 -2.21 -10.72
CA LYS A 99 8.06 -3.10 -10.75
C LYS A 99 8.43 -3.55 -9.36
N PHE A 100 8.82 -4.80 -9.21
CA PHE A 100 9.50 -5.23 -8.00
C PHE A 100 10.94 -4.71 -8.00
N ILE A 101 11.34 -4.16 -6.86
CA ILE A 101 12.70 -3.69 -6.59
C ILE A 101 13.20 -4.35 -5.30
N TRP A 102 14.51 -4.26 -5.06
CA TRP A 102 15.15 -4.80 -3.88
C TRP A 102 15.75 -3.66 -3.08
N LEU A 103 15.33 -3.51 -1.83
CA LEU A 103 15.89 -2.54 -0.90
C LEU A 103 16.74 -3.27 0.13
N GLU A 104 17.89 -2.70 0.44
CA GLU A 104 18.83 -3.25 1.41
C GLU A 104 18.49 -2.77 2.82
N TYR A 105 18.54 -3.66 3.81
CA TYR A 105 18.29 -3.35 5.20
C TYR A 105 19.53 -3.60 6.05
N GLY A 106 19.80 -2.67 6.96
CA GLY A 106 20.76 -2.87 8.04
C GLY A 106 20.17 -3.71 9.18
N THR A 107 20.89 -3.75 10.29
CA THR A 107 20.52 -4.57 11.46
C THR A 107 19.67 -3.85 12.50
N ASN A 108 19.46 -2.53 12.38
CA ASN A 108 19.17 -1.71 13.57
C ASN A 108 17.83 -0.94 13.59
N ASP A 109 17.23 -0.57 12.44
CA ASP A 109 16.11 0.39 12.46
C ASP A 109 14.95 0.11 11.49
N GLY A 110 14.89 -1.11 10.93
CA GLY A 110 13.80 -1.56 10.05
C GLY A 110 13.59 -0.68 8.80
N ARG A 111 14.53 0.19 8.48
CA ARG A 111 14.46 1.12 7.36
C ARG A 111 15.42 0.67 6.25
N PRO A 112 15.03 0.87 4.99
CA PRO A 112 15.91 0.59 3.87
C PRO A 112 17.04 1.63 3.80
N LEU A 113 18.25 1.16 3.51
CA LEU A 113 19.47 1.97 3.40
C LEU A 113 19.54 2.77 2.09
N ASP A 114 18.86 2.29 1.05
CA ASP A 114 19.01 2.72 -0.33
C ASP A 114 17.72 3.36 -0.91
N MET A 115 16.77 3.77 -0.06
CA MET A 115 15.52 4.42 -0.50
C MET A 115 15.74 5.61 -1.46
N PRO A 116 16.66 6.55 -1.21
CA PRO A 116 16.86 7.71 -2.11
C PRO A 116 17.27 7.32 -3.53
N ALA A 117 17.89 6.15 -3.74
CA ALA A 117 18.26 5.68 -5.07
C ALA A 117 17.04 5.46 -6.00
N TYR A 118 15.86 5.26 -5.40
CA TYR A 118 14.60 5.10 -6.12
C TYR A 118 13.83 6.40 -6.34
N PHE A 119 14.39 7.52 -5.86
CA PHE A 119 13.88 8.88 -6.05
C PHE A 119 15.00 9.82 -6.55
N PRO A 120 15.62 9.54 -7.72
CA PRO A 120 16.82 10.26 -8.17
C PRO A 120 16.59 11.76 -8.42
N SER A 121 15.35 12.18 -8.64
CA SER A 121 14.95 13.57 -8.89
C SER A 121 14.32 14.25 -7.67
N THR A 122 14.28 13.57 -6.53
CA THR A 122 13.66 14.07 -5.30
C THR A 122 14.74 14.33 -4.24
N PRO A 123 14.85 15.55 -3.70
CA PRO A 123 15.69 15.81 -2.55
C PRO A 123 15.29 14.91 -1.37
N PRO A 124 16.23 14.30 -0.64
CA PRO A 124 15.92 13.34 0.43
C PRO A 124 14.93 13.86 1.48
N GLN A 125 14.99 15.13 1.84
CA GLN A 125 14.07 15.77 2.80
C GLN A 125 12.63 15.90 2.30
N GLU A 126 12.40 15.75 1.00
CA GLU A 126 11.07 15.80 0.39
C GLU A 126 10.46 14.42 0.17
N ILE A 127 11.22 13.34 0.40
CA ILE A 127 10.69 11.98 0.42
C ILE A 127 9.87 11.83 1.70
N LYS A 128 8.55 11.97 1.58
CA LYS A 128 7.62 11.72 2.67
C LYS A 128 7.15 10.29 2.64
N THR A 129 6.74 9.81 3.80
CA THR A 129 6.20 8.48 3.97
C THR A 129 4.86 8.56 4.68
N ILE A 130 3.90 7.80 4.17
CA ILE A 130 2.63 7.51 4.84
C ILE A 130 2.56 6.00 5.13
N ALA A 131 1.80 5.67 6.16
CA ALA A 131 1.53 4.31 6.57
C ALA A 131 0.02 4.10 6.61
N PHE A 132 -0.45 2.89 6.33
CA PHE A 132 -1.84 2.53 6.56
C PHE A 132 -1.98 1.03 6.73
N HIS A 133 -3.03 0.65 7.44
CA HIS A 133 -3.43 -0.73 7.61
C HIS A 133 -4.55 -1.07 6.62
N ASN A 134 -4.63 -2.36 6.30
CA ASN A 134 -5.77 -2.92 5.61
C ASN A 134 -6.27 -4.09 6.45
N ARG A 135 -7.53 -4.04 6.87
CA ARG A 135 -8.14 -5.04 7.75
C ARG A 135 -8.12 -6.49 7.24
N PHE A 136 -7.77 -6.70 5.96
CA PHE A 136 -7.70 -8.02 5.31
C PHE A 136 -6.26 -8.46 5.03
N LEU A 137 -5.26 -7.69 5.44
CA LEU A 137 -3.85 -8.04 5.29
C LEU A 137 -3.22 -8.32 6.67
N PRO A 138 -2.28 -9.29 6.76
CA PRO A 138 -1.54 -9.57 7.99
C PRO A 138 -0.31 -8.67 8.16
N TYR A 139 -0.31 -7.50 7.50
CA TYR A 139 0.79 -6.53 7.50
C TYR A 139 0.23 -5.14 7.24
N TRP A 140 0.92 -4.11 7.72
CA TRP A 140 0.63 -2.74 7.33
C TRP A 140 1.49 -2.34 6.13
N ILE A 141 1.00 -1.36 5.37
CA ILE A 141 1.62 -0.89 4.16
C ILE A 141 2.24 0.48 4.44
N GLN A 142 3.48 0.65 4.01
CA GLN A 142 4.18 1.91 4.02
C GLN A 142 4.40 2.38 2.59
N VAL A 143 4.14 3.65 2.31
CA VAL A 143 4.29 4.26 0.99
C VAL A 143 5.14 5.50 1.09
N SER A 144 6.25 5.52 0.36
CA SER A 144 7.13 6.68 0.20
C SER A 144 6.88 7.36 -1.14
N TYR A 145 6.89 8.69 -1.15
CA TYR A 145 6.54 9.53 -2.30
C TYR A 145 7.26 10.89 -2.26
N ASP A 146 7.37 11.56 -3.40
CA ASP A 146 7.92 12.92 -3.50
C ASP A 146 6.89 13.96 -3.06
N SER A 147 7.01 14.56 -1.87
CA SER A 147 6.07 15.59 -1.41
C SER A 147 6.10 16.89 -2.21
N ASN A 148 7.14 17.08 -3.03
CA ASN A 148 7.34 18.26 -3.87
C ASN A 148 7.23 19.58 -3.10
N ALA A 149 7.78 19.63 -1.88
CA ALA A 149 7.72 20.81 -1.02
C ALA A 149 8.42 22.04 -1.67
N SER A 150 9.42 21.80 -2.53
CA SER A 150 10.10 22.85 -3.28
C SER A 150 9.39 23.27 -4.57
N SER A 151 8.17 22.78 -4.82
CA SER A 151 7.32 23.16 -5.96
C SER A 151 7.97 22.93 -7.34
N ARG A 152 8.73 21.84 -7.51
CA ARG A 152 9.28 21.41 -8.80
C ARG A 152 8.14 20.99 -9.74
N VAL A 153 8.41 21.02 -11.05
CA VAL A 153 7.47 20.47 -12.03
C VAL A 153 7.50 18.94 -11.94
N LEU A 154 6.47 18.36 -11.34
CA LEU A 154 6.33 16.90 -11.20
C LEU A 154 5.24 16.39 -12.15
N GLN A 155 5.51 15.27 -12.83
CA GLN A 155 4.52 14.65 -13.73
C GLN A 155 3.60 13.71 -12.96
N ASP A 156 2.38 13.55 -13.46
CA ASP A 156 1.49 12.48 -13.01
C ASP A 156 2.15 11.11 -13.16
N ASN A 157 1.97 10.26 -12.14
CA ASN A 157 2.40 8.88 -12.18
C ASN A 157 1.54 8.12 -13.20
N ALA A 158 2.20 7.43 -14.14
CA ALA A 158 1.49 6.71 -15.19
C ALA A 158 0.70 5.47 -14.68
N GLY A 159 1.02 4.96 -13.49
CA GLY A 159 0.42 3.74 -12.91
C GLY A 159 -0.53 3.99 -11.73
N LEU A 160 -0.45 5.15 -11.09
CA LEU A 160 -1.29 5.58 -9.98
C LEU A 160 -1.97 6.90 -10.35
N GLN A 161 -3.31 6.89 -10.36
CA GLN A 161 -4.08 8.11 -10.62
C GLN A 161 -3.91 9.11 -9.47
N ASP A 162 -3.86 10.40 -9.81
CA ASP A 162 -3.81 11.52 -8.86
C ASP A 162 -2.60 11.52 -7.90
N VAL A 163 -1.58 10.70 -8.21
CA VAL A 163 -0.27 10.74 -7.58
C VAL A 163 0.73 11.25 -8.59
N ARG A 164 1.68 12.07 -8.16
CA ARG A 164 2.76 12.56 -9.02
C ARG A 164 4.10 11.96 -8.61
N GLY A 165 5.02 11.84 -9.57
CA GLY A 165 6.36 11.29 -9.31
C GLY A 165 6.36 9.78 -9.06
N GLY A 166 7.52 9.27 -8.65
CA GLY A 166 7.68 7.87 -8.24
C GLY A 166 7.04 7.57 -6.89
N VAL A 167 6.65 6.31 -6.68
CA VAL A 167 6.13 5.82 -5.39
C VAL A 167 6.76 4.48 -5.06
N VAL A 168 7.23 4.30 -3.83
CA VAL A 168 7.76 3.02 -3.33
C VAL A 168 6.85 2.50 -2.23
N VAL A 169 6.48 1.22 -2.32
CA VAL A 169 5.60 0.54 -1.36
C VAL A 169 6.34 -0.58 -0.66
N LEU A 170 6.28 -0.57 0.67
CA LEU A 170 6.79 -1.58 1.59
C LEU A 170 5.64 -2.22 2.35
N ALA A 171 5.87 -3.44 2.84
CA ALA A 171 4.97 -4.14 3.75
C ALA A 171 5.73 -4.44 5.04
N TYR A 172 5.14 -4.15 6.18
CA TYR A 172 5.75 -4.39 7.48
C TYR A 172 4.87 -5.30 8.31
N ASP A 173 5.51 -6.23 9.00
CA ASP A 173 4.82 -7.06 9.99
C ASP A 173 4.14 -6.18 11.04
N LEU A 174 2.98 -6.61 11.50
CA LEU A 174 2.14 -5.84 12.41
C LEU A 174 2.73 -5.74 13.81
N ASP A 175 3.36 -6.82 14.27
CA ASP A 175 3.91 -6.93 15.62
C ASP A 175 5.32 -6.38 15.66
N VAL A 176 6.14 -6.69 14.64
CA VAL A 176 7.53 -6.22 14.56
C VAL A 176 7.60 -4.75 14.14
N GLY A 177 6.73 -4.32 13.22
CA GLY A 177 6.73 -2.95 12.70
C GLY A 177 8.10 -2.52 12.17
N LEU A 178 8.54 -1.32 12.54
CA LEU A 178 9.86 -0.76 12.14
C LEU A 178 11.02 -1.22 13.04
N SER A 179 10.79 -2.12 14.00
CA SER A 179 11.90 -2.71 14.76
C SER A 179 12.67 -3.76 13.97
N GLY A 180 12.15 -4.17 12.81
CA GLY A 180 12.77 -5.14 11.91
C GLY A 180 12.58 -4.77 10.44
N PRO A 181 13.27 -5.47 9.51
CA PRO A 181 13.17 -5.20 8.09
C PRO A 181 11.75 -5.49 7.58
N ALA A 182 11.38 -4.81 6.49
CA ALA A 182 10.11 -5.06 5.80
C ALA A 182 9.94 -6.54 5.40
N LEU A 183 8.71 -6.96 5.19
CA LEU A 183 8.36 -8.21 4.54
C LEU A 183 8.59 -8.11 3.02
N ASP A 184 8.72 -9.26 2.37
CA ASP A 184 8.76 -9.30 0.91
C ASP A 184 7.38 -9.05 0.31
N VAL A 185 7.21 -7.89 -0.32
CA VAL A 185 5.94 -7.51 -0.95
C VAL A 185 5.54 -8.53 -2.03
N GLY A 186 4.31 -9.04 -1.95
CA GLY A 186 3.72 -9.96 -2.92
C GLY A 186 2.73 -9.27 -3.88
N PRO A 187 2.20 -9.99 -4.89
CA PRO A 187 1.25 -9.42 -5.85
C PRO A 187 -0.06 -8.93 -5.20
N GLY A 188 -0.41 -9.47 -4.03
CA GLY A 188 -1.63 -9.09 -3.29
C GLY A 188 -1.65 -7.65 -2.80
N VAL A 189 -0.51 -6.95 -2.76
CA VAL A 189 -0.45 -5.54 -2.30
C VAL A 189 -1.11 -4.57 -3.28
N LEU A 190 -1.22 -4.93 -4.57
CA LEU A 190 -1.58 -3.98 -5.63
C LEU A 190 -3.00 -3.43 -5.48
N GLY A 191 -3.96 -4.29 -5.14
CA GLY A 191 -5.35 -3.90 -4.89
C GLY A 191 -5.46 -2.87 -3.75
N PRO A 192 -5.01 -3.23 -2.53
CA PRO A 192 -5.02 -2.34 -1.36
C PRO A 192 -4.36 -0.98 -1.59
N VAL A 193 -3.21 -0.92 -2.29
CA VAL A 193 -2.54 0.36 -2.61
C VAL A 193 -3.39 1.23 -3.53
N ARG A 194 -3.94 0.64 -4.59
CA ARG A 194 -4.79 1.38 -5.55
C ARG A 194 -6.09 1.86 -4.91
N GLU A 195 -6.69 1.02 -4.07
CA GLU A 195 -7.88 1.37 -3.29
C GLU A 195 -7.59 2.53 -2.33
N TYR A 196 -6.46 2.49 -1.62
CA TYR A 196 -6.05 3.56 -0.71
C TYR A 196 -5.95 4.92 -1.42
N PHE A 197 -5.24 4.98 -2.55
CA PHE A 197 -5.11 6.23 -3.32
C PHE A 197 -6.45 6.67 -3.93
N ALA A 198 -7.30 5.73 -4.38
CA ALA A 198 -8.64 6.05 -4.88
C ALA A 198 -9.55 6.61 -3.77
N LEU A 199 -9.48 6.09 -2.54
CA LEU A 199 -10.21 6.61 -1.39
C LEU A 199 -9.75 8.02 -1.04
N ARG A 200 -8.43 8.26 -1.02
CA ARG A 200 -7.86 9.59 -0.76
C ARG A 200 -8.35 10.67 -1.73
N ARG A 201 -8.56 10.32 -2.99
CA ARG A 201 -9.13 11.23 -4.01
C ARG A 201 -10.54 11.70 -3.65
N GLY A 202 -11.39 10.79 -3.17
CA GLY A 202 -12.82 11.06 -2.96
C GLY A 202 -13.16 11.68 -1.60
N TYR A 203 -12.21 11.68 -0.66
CA TYR A 203 -12.49 12.02 0.72
C TYR A 203 -12.26 13.52 1.02
N ARG A 204 -13.30 14.21 1.47
CA ARG A 204 -13.26 15.64 1.85
C ARG A 204 -13.60 15.90 3.34
N GLY A 205 -13.77 14.86 4.15
CA GLY A 205 -14.16 14.95 5.56
C GLY A 205 -12.98 15.03 6.55
N PRO A 206 -13.25 15.22 7.86
CA PRO A 206 -12.28 14.99 8.93
C PRO A 206 -12.11 13.49 9.15
N VAL A 207 -10.89 12.98 9.13
CA VAL A 207 -10.63 11.54 9.18
C VAL A 207 -10.99 10.94 10.53
N PHE A 208 -12.11 10.23 10.51
CA PHE A 208 -12.44 9.18 11.44
C PHE A 208 -13.01 8.01 10.65
N VAL A 209 -12.59 6.80 10.99
CA VAL A 209 -13.23 5.58 10.53
C VAL A 209 -13.62 4.78 11.76
N GLU A 210 -14.88 4.91 12.16
CA GLU A 210 -15.57 3.83 12.85
C GLU A 210 -16.07 2.84 11.80
N GLN A 211 -15.86 1.55 12.05
CA GLN A 211 -16.44 0.46 11.27
C GLN A 211 -17.76 0.03 11.94
N PRO A 212 -18.80 -0.39 11.18
CA PRO A 212 -18.77 -0.62 9.73
C PRO A 212 -18.72 0.70 8.96
N GLN A 213 -18.12 0.66 7.75
CA GLN A 213 -18.00 1.81 6.85
C GLN A 213 -19.37 2.32 6.39
N GLU A 214 -20.06 3.04 7.27
CA GLU A 214 -21.18 3.88 6.88
C GLU A 214 -20.61 5.23 6.41
N ARG A 215 -20.98 5.63 5.19
CA ARG A 215 -20.68 6.97 4.69
C ARG A 215 -21.60 7.94 5.41
N TYR A 216 -21.05 8.79 6.26
CA TYR A 216 -21.79 9.89 6.85
C TYR A 216 -21.60 11.15 5.99
N GLU A 217 -22.70 11.80 5.64
CA GLU A 217 -22.66 13.13 5.04
C GLU A 217 -22.34 14.20 6.10
N GLU A 218 -21.80 15.35 5.68
CA GLU A 218 -21.35 16.42 6.58
C GLU A 218 -22.43 16.88 7.57
N GLY A 219 -23.70 16.85 7.16
CA GLY A 219 -24.83 17.19 8.02
C GLY A 219 -25.02 16.23 9.20
N VAL A 220 -24.87 14.93 8.97
CA VAL A 220 -25.03 13.87 9.97
C VAL A 220 -23.95 13.98 11.05
N TRP A 221 -22.72 14.31 10.64
CA TRP A 221 -21.62 14.54 11.56
C TRP A 221 -21.87 15.69 12.54
N ARG A 222 -22.44 16.81 12.05
CA ARG A 222 -22.74 17.98 12.88
C ARG A 222 -23.80 17.70 13.95
N GLU A 223 -24.65 16.71 13.76
CA GLU A 223 -25.64 16.31 14.76
C GLU A 223 -25.01 15.47 15.87
N PHE A 224 -24.10 14.53 15.55
CA PHE A 224 -23.39 13.75 16.57
C PHE A 224 -22.59 14.63 17.54
N MET A 225 -21.90 15.65 17.02
CA MET A 225 -21.12 16.60 17.84
C MET A 225 -21.99 17.48 18.76
N LYS A 226 -23.31 17.56 18.54
CA LYS A 226 -24.23 18.31 19.40
C LYS A 226 -24.82 17.45 20.54
N GLY A 227 -24.77 16.12 20.43
CA GLY A 227 -25.42 15.20 21.36
C GLY A 227 -24.56 14.68 22.51
N GLY A 228 -23.27 15.04 22.57
CA GLY A 228 -22.30 14.53 23.57
C GLY A 228 -22.00 15.49 24.73
N GLY A 229 -23.01 16.23 25.22
CA GLY A 229 -22.90 17.11 26.39
C GLY A 229 -23.42 16.47 27.66
#